data_AF-A0A239K2E8-F1
#
_entry.id   AF-A0A239K2E8-F1
#
_cell.length_a   1.000
_cell.length_b   1.000
_cell.length_c   1.000
_cell.angle_alpha   90.00
_cell.angle_beta   90.00
_cell.angle_gamma   90.00
#
_symmetry.space_group_name_H-M   'P 1'
#
loop_
_entity.id
_entity.type
_entity.pdbx_description
1 polymer ?
#
loop_
_entity_poly.entity_id
_entity_poly.type
_entity_poly.pdbx_seq_one_letter_code
_entity_poly.pdbx_strand_id
1 'polypeptide(L)'
;MLRRGRVLSGVIAAAVVGTLAADITVIASGRLEDERPAASGDLVSVDRGAAPQAPAVAPLTRRYTPHLLVAGTSPLPPAAIERARRLKGVARLTVVDAARVGVAGRRMGLLGVDPSAFRAFVPEATAESDQLWQTVASGGLAVSFEQSRDGALPLGSVVQAGRSSAPGQVRVGAYATMGIGDIDAVVSREQARALGLPDGNGLVISAPKADHAKLAKRLQKVLPRGTKVATLTPPPKKRAAQPGRPGRPGLPQVTGRPDGAAGERTPITGNRMTPTMRTVLLEIAGMFGPFPVIGCYRSTGDPQDHGDGRACDFMESTGGRMPSAGAQRHGDQVARYAVANARRLGISYVIWKQQIWNVRGGGWRPMEDRGSITQNHYDHVHISVLR
;
A
#
# COMPACT_ATOMS: atom_id res chain seq x y z
N MET A 1 -88.79 -11.76 31.93
CA MET A 1 -88.48 -10.76 32.98
C MET A 1 -87.02 -10.35 32.90
N LEU A 2 -86.78 -9.07 32.53
CA LEU A 2 -85.81 -8.13 33.14
C LEU A 2 -84.32 -8.54 33.14
N ARG A 3 -83.32 -7.77 32.65
CA ARG A 3 -83.13 -6.31 32.49
C ARG A 3 -81.89 -6.10 31.58
N ARG A 4 -81.95 -5.19 30.59
CA ARG A 4 -81.34 -3.83 30.53
C ARG A 4 -79.79 -3.80 30.61
N GLY A 5 -79.05 -3.09 29.75
CA GLY A 5 -79.43 -2.20 28.66
C GLY A 5 -78.27 -1.35 28.10
N ARG A 6 -78.56 -0.66 26.98
CA ARG A 6 -78.12 0.67 26.48
C ARG A 6 -76.61 0.98 26.40
N VAL A 7 -76.02 1.07 25.19
CA VAL A 7 -75.99 2.21 24.21
C VAL A 7 -75.08 3.37 24.64
N LEU A 8 -73.99 3.58 23.87
CA LEU A 8 -73.49 4.84 23.24
C LEU A 8 -72.16 4.45 22.55
N SER A 9 -72.00 4.38 21.22
CA SER A 9 -71.99 5.46 20.21
C SER A 9 -71.07 6.64 20.55
N GLY A 10 -69.86 6.61 19.97
CA GLY A 10 -68.92 7.71 19.86
C GLY A 10 -67.91 7.37 18.77
N VAL A 11 -68.13 7.90 17.56
CA VAL A 11 -67.36 7.67 16.33
C VAL A 11 -66.50 8.91 16.04
N ILE A 12 -65.37 8.70 15.35
CA ILE A 12 -64.56 9.63 14.51
C ILE A 12 -63.57 10.50 15.32
N ALA A 13 -62.26 10.56 15.08
CA ALA A 13 -61.46 10.54 13.84
C ALA A 13 -60.00 10.13 14.17
N ALA A 14 -59.09 9.71 13.28
CA ALA A 14 -59.07 9.67 11.83
C ALA A 14 -58.00 8.66 11.34
N ALA A 15 -58.22 8.17 10.12
CA ALA A 15 -57.30 7.73 9.05
C ALA A 15 -55.78 7.82 9.32
N VAL A 16 -54.93 6.86 8.91
CA VAL A 16 -54.69 6.35 7.53
C VAL A 16 -54.05 4.94 7.65
N VAL A 17 -54.73 3.83 7.35
CA VAL A 17 -54.75 3.04 6.08
C VAL A 17 -53.39 2.96 5.38
N GLY A 18 -52.63 1.87 5.54
CA GLY A 18 -52.70 0.70 4.65
C GLY A 18 -51.32 0.55 3.97
N THR A 19 -50.77 -0.60 3.61
CA THR A 19 -51.29 -1.96 3.47
C THR A 19 -50.04 -2.83 3.29
N LEU A 20 -49.85 -3.90 4.06
CA LEU A 20 -48.93 -4.99 3.70
C LEU A 20 -49.42 -6.24 4.43
N ALA A 21 -50.42 -6.87 3.82
CA ALA A 21 -50.89 -8.19 4.18
C ALA A 21 -50.67 -9.11 2.99
N ALA A 22 -50.19 -10.31 3.33
CA ALA A 22 -50.18 -11.55 2.57
C ALA A 22 -49.20 -11.62 1.38
N ASP A 23 -48.14 -12.40 1.56
CA ASP A 23 -48.26 -13.81 1.19
C ASP A 23 -47.38 -14.71 2.08
N ILE A 24 -48.07 -15.48 2.92
CA ILE A 24 -47.56 -16.67 3.59
C ILE A 24 -48.04 -17.85 2.73
N THR A 25 -47.11 -18.69 2.30
CA THR A 25 -47.15 -20.18 2.26
C THR A 25 -46.57 -20.74 0.95
N VAL A 26 -45.35 -21.29 1.01
CA VAL A 26 -45.06 -22.61 0.43
C VAL A 26 -44.12 -23.36 1.39
N ILE A 27 -44.44 -24.64 1.57
CA ILE A 27 -44.04 -25.57 2.62
C ILE A 27 -42.64 -26.18 2.37
N ALA A 28 -41.96 -26.38 3.51
CA ALA A 28 -40.85 -27.27 3.82
C ALA A 28 -40.43 -28.35 2.78
N SER A 29 -39.14 -28.40 2.48
CA SER A 29 -38.29 -29.57 2.73
C SER A 29 -36.84 -29.30 2.31
N GLY A 30 -35.94 -29.25 3.29
CA GLY A 30 -34.51 -29.10 3.07
C GLY A 30 -33.87 -28.36 4.24
N ARG A 31 -33.30 -29.14 5.18
CA ARG A 31 -32.48 -28.72 6.33
C ARG A 31 -32.12 -27.23 6.37
N LEU A 32 -32.82 -26.50 7.23
CA LEU A 32 -32.34 -25.24 7.79
C LEU A 32 -31.19 -25.59 8.73
N GLU A 33 -29.95 -25.36 8.29
CA GLU A 33 -28.89 -24.99 9.22
C GLU A 33 -29.21 -23.55 9.66
N ASP A 34 -29.48 -23.37 10.95
CA ASP A 34 -29.85 -22.08 11.55
C ASP A 34 -28.88 -20.95 11.14
N GLU A 35 -29.35 -20.02 10.31
CA GLU A 35 -28.71 -18.72 10.09
C GLU A 35 -28.85 -17.87 11.36
N ARG A 36 -27.80 -17.86 12.20
CA ARG A 36 -27.64 -16.86 13.26
C ARG A 36 -26.97 -15.61 12.68
N PRO A 37 -27.45 -14.39 13.02
CA PRO A 37 -26.63 -13.20 12.81
C PRO A 37 -25.29 -13.36 13.53
N ALA A 38 -24.20 -12.94 12.90
CA ALA A 38 -22.86 -13.05 13.47
C ALA A 38 -22.87 -12.49 14.90
N ALA A 39 -22.64 -13.37 15.87
CA ALA A 39 -22.63 -13.00 17.28
C ALA A 39 -21.56 -11.93 17.49
N SER A 40 -21.81 -10.96 18.36
CA SER A 40 -20.91 -9.85 18.67
C SER A 40 -19.51 -10.26 19.19
N GLY A 41 -19.25 -11.58 19.34
CA GLY A 41 -17.98 -12.17 19.75
C GLY A 41 -16.91 -12.27 18.65
N ASP A 42 -17.23 -12.09 17.37
CA ASP A 42 -16.26 -12.25 16.26
C ASP A 42 -15.68 -10.93 15.71
N LEU A 43 -16.08 -9.78 16.29
CA LEU A 43 -15.57 -8.48 15.86
C LEU A 43 -14.23 -8.18 16.51
N VAL A 44 -13.24 -7.82 15.71
CA VAL A 44 -11.88 -7.48 16.16
C VAL A 44 -11.65 -5.96 16.14
N SER A 45 -10.80 -5.48 17.06
CA SER A 45 -10.34 -4.08 17.12
C SER A 45 -8.84 -3.98 16.76
N VAL A 46 -8.37 -2.80 16.40
CA VAL A 46 -6.94 -2.51 16.21
C VAL A 46 -6.52 -1.54 17.30
N ASP A 47 -5.58 -1.93 18.16
CA ASP A 47 -5.09 -1.07 19.23
C ASP A 47 -4.28 0.10 18.65
N ARG A 48 -4.53 1.32 19.13
CA ARG A 48 -4.01 2.56 18.52
C ARG A 48 -2.51 2.79 18.82
N GLY A 49 -1.94 2.04 19.77
CA GLY A 49 -0.58 2.25 20.30
C GLY A 49 0.41 1.07 20.28
N ALA A 50 0.03 -0.12 19.79
CA ALA A 50 0.87 -1.33 19.88
C ALA A 50 1.78 -1.59 18.67
N ALA A 51 1.69 -0.77 17.60
CA ALA A 51 2.56 -0.93 16.44
C ALA A 51 3.95 -0.32 16.71
N PRO A 52 5.06 -1.03 16.42
CA PRO A 52 6.40 -0.44 16.45
C PRO A 52 6.40 0.87 15.66
N GLN A 53 6.99 1.92 16.22
CA GLN A 53 7.09 3.21 15.55
C GLN A 53 7.90 2.99 14.27
N ALA A 54 7.25 3.07 13.11
CA ALA A 54 7.92 2.85 11.84
C ALA A 54 9.06 3.88 11.70
N PRO A 55 10.25 3.50 11.22
CA PRO A 55 11.35 4.45 11.18
C PRO A 55 10.97 5.63 10.31
N ALA A 56 11.14 6.85 10.82
CA ALA A 56 10.77 8.05 10.08
C ALA A 56 11.71 8.22 8.88
N VAL A 57 11.15 8.28 7.68
CA VAL A 57 11.89 8.61 6.46
C VAL A 57 11.84 10.11 6.26
N ALA A 58 13.00 10.75 6.18
CA ALA A 58 13.07 12.19 5.91
C ALA A 58 12.56 12.51 4.50
N PRO A 59 11.91 13.68 4.32
CA PRO A 59 11.43 14.10 3.01
C PRO A 59 12.59 14.30 2.03
N LEU A 60 12.33 14.04 0.75
CA LEU A 60 13.29 14.28 -0.32
C LEU A 60 13.54 15.79 -0.46
N THR A 61 14.78 16.23 -0.23
CA THR A 61 15.17 17.64 -0.40
C THR A 61 15.84 17.89 -1.75
N ARG A 62 16.65 16.93 -2.22
CA ARG A 62 17.42 17.06 -3.45
C ARG A 62 17.76 15.69 -4.02
N ARG A 63 17.76 15.57 -5.35
CA ARG A 63 18.24 14.36 -6.06
C ARG A 63 19.70 14.50 -6.52
N TYR A 64 20.37 13.36 -6.57
CA TYR A 64 21.75 13.18 -7.00
C TYR A 64 21.85 12.02 -7.99
N THR A 65 22.49 12.23 -9.14
CA THR A 65 22.78 11.12 -10.06
C THR A 65 23.91 10.27 -9.47
N PRO A 66 23.74 8.95 -9.28
CA PRO A 66 24.82 8.07 -8.86
C PRO A 66 25.76 7.84 -10.05
N HIS A 67 27.07 7.89 -9.80
CA HIS A 67 28.10 7.72 -10.83
C HIS A 67 29.09 6.60 -10.50
N LEU A 68 29.28 6.31 -9.22
CA LEU A 68 30.18 5.24 -8.79
C LEU A 68 29.50 4.43 -7.67
N LEU A 69 29.66 3.12 -7.75
CA LEU A 69 29.34 2.17 -6.69
C LEU A 69 30.65 1.57 -6.16
N VAL A 70 30.82 1.61 -4.85
CA VAL A 70 31.95 1.03 -4.13
C VAL A 70 31.43 -0.14 -3.31
N ALA A 71 32.13 -1.27 -3.34
CA ALA A 71 31.79 -2.43 -2.52
C ALA A 71 33.05 -3.20 -2.11
N GLY A 72 33.16 -3.53 -0.82
CA GLY A 72 34.17 -4.40 -0.24
C GLY A 72 33.55 -5.62 0.45
N THR A 73 34.38 -6.50 1.01
CA THR A 73 33.91 -7.67 1.79
C THR A 73 33.81 -7.42 3.29
N SER A 74 34.28 -6.26 3.74
CA SER A 74 34.38 -5.87 5.15
C SER A 74 33.98 -4.40 5.32
N PRO A 75 33.59 -3.97 6.53
CA PRO A 75 33.23 -2.58 6.80
C PRO A 75 34.32 -1.60 6.38
N LEU A 76 33.90 -0.48 5.77
CA LEU A 76 34.82 0.60 5.41
C LEU A 76 35.19 1.39 6.68
N PRO A 77 36.48 1.65 6.95
CA PRO A 77 36.88 2.48 8.08
C PRO A 77 36.28 3.88 8.00
N PRO A 78 35.71 4.45 9.09
CA PRO A 78 35.13 5.79 9.08
C PRO A 78 36.06 6.87 8.52
N ALA A 79 37.34 6.81 8.87
CA ALA A 79 38.36 7.72 8.34
C ALA A 79 38.53 7.62 6.81
N ALA A 80 38.38 6.43 6.23
CA ALA A 80 38.44 6.24 4.78
C ALA A 80 37.19 6.83 4.09
N ILE A 81 36.01 6.67 4.69
CA ILE A 81 34.75 7.27 4.21
C ILE A 81 34.86 8.80 4.20
N GLU A 82 35.39 9.39 5.27
CA GLU A 82 35.56 10.85 5.37
C GLU A 82 36.62 11.40 4.39
N ARG A 83 37.72 10.67 4.18
CA ARG A 83 38.67 11.03 3.12
C ARG A 83 38.03 10.94 1.73
N ALA A 84 37.22 9.91 1.47
CA ALA A 84 36.50 9.76 0.21
C ALA A 84 35.50 10.91 -0.02
N ARG A 85 34.80 11.35 1.05
CA ARG A 85 33.88 12.51 1.03
C ARG A 85 34.56 13.80 0.60
N ARG A 86 35.82 13.98 0.99
CA ARG A 86 36.61 15.20 0.72
C ARG A 86 37.34 15.18 -0.63
N LEU A 87 37.27 14.09 -1.40
CA LEU A 87 37.91 14.03 -2.71
C LEU A 87 37.30 15.03 -3.70
N LYS A 88 38.16 15.82 -4.36
CA LYS A 88 37.74 16.77 -5.41
C LYS A 88 36.91 16.07 -6.49
N GLY A 89 35.68 16.53 -6.66
CA GLY A 89 34.71 16.02 -7.63
C GLY A 89 33.56 15.22 -7.02
N VAL A 90 33.67 14.78 -5.77
CA VAL A 90 32.57 14.16 -5.03
C VAL A 90 31.57 15.23 -4.60
N ALA A 91 30.32 15.14 -5.06
CA ALA A 91 29.25 16.05 -4.70
C ALA A 91 28.43 15.52 -3.52
N ARG A 92 28.18 14.22 -3.49
CA ARG A 92 27.49 13.52 -2.39
C ARG A 92 27.93 12.07 -2.36
N LEU A 93 27.97 11.48 -1.17
CA LEU A 93 28.02 10.03 -1.01
C LEU A 93 27.12 9.58 0.13
N THR A 94 26.64 8.35 0.02
CA THR A 94 25.95 7.63 1.09
C THR A 94 26.62 6.28 1.33
N VAL A 95 26.61 5.83 2.58
CA VAL A 95 27.13 4.52 3.00
C VAL A 95 26.02 3.50 2.84
N VAL A 96 26.36 2.32 2.33
CA VAL A 96 25.42 1.21 2.11
C VAL A 96 26.04 -0.11 2.56
N ASP A 97 25.19 -1.07 2.87
CA ASP A 97 25.54 -2.48 3.02
C ASP A 97 25.37 -3.13 1.65
N ALA A 98 26.41 -3.72 1.07
CA ALA A 98 26.36 -4.25 -0.29
C ALA A 98 26.78 -5.71 -0.33
N ALA A 99 25.92 -6.59 -0.85
CA ALA A 99 26.30 -7.98 -1.09
C ALA A 99 25.51 -8.58 -2.25
N ARG A 100 26.04 -9.68 -2.80
CA ARG A 100 25.24 -10.61 -3.59
C ARG A 100 24.70 -11.70 -2.69
N VAL A 101 23.38 -11.79 -2.58
CA VAL A 101 22.68 -12.74 -1.69
C VAL A 101 21.67 -13.57 -2.46
N GLY A 102 21.24 -14.69 -1.87
CA GLY A 102 20.08 -15.40 -2.37
C GLY A 102 18.81 -14.66 -1.98
N VAL A 103 17.85 -14.51 -2.89
CA VAL A 103 16.48 -14.02 -2.64
C VAL A 103 15.54 -14.89 -3.46
N ALA A 104 14.64 -15.62 -2.80
CA ALA A 104 13.75 -16.61 -3.45
C ALA A 104 14.50 -17.55 -4.42
N GLY A 105 15.67 -18.05 -4.01
CA GLY A 105 16.51 -18.94 -4.83
C GLY A 105 17.33 -18.24 -5.93
N ARG A 106 17.18 -16.93 -6.14
CA ARG A 106 17.92 -16.15 -7.14
C ARG A 106 19.09 -15.41 -6.51
N ARG A 107 20.24 -15.37 -7.18
CA ARG A 107 21.37 -14.53 -6.74
C ARG A 107 21.13 -13.10 -7.18
N MET A 108 20.99 -12.19 -6.21
CA MET A 108 20.66 -10.79 -6.44
C MET A 108 21.66 -9.86 -5.77
N GLY A 109 21.97 -8.73 -6.40
CA GLY A 109 22.64 -7.60 -5.77
C GLY A 109 21.68 -6.90 -4.81
N LEU A 110 21.92 -7.01 -3.51
CA LEU A 110 21.11 -6.40 -2.46
C LEU A 110 21.89 -5.24 -1.81
N LEU A 111 21.23 -4.09 -1.67
CA LEU A 111 21.72 -2.99 -0.84
C LEU A 111 20.89 -2.86 0.45
N GLY A 112 21.58 -2.81 1.59
CA GLY A 112 21.06 -2.22 2.82
C GLY A 112 21.32 -0.73 2.81
N VAL A 113 20.27 0.07 2.95
CA VAL A 113 20.36 1.52 2.79
C VAL A 113 19.71 2.26 3.96
N ASP A 114 20.19 3.47 4.20
CA ASP A 114 19.41 4.48 4.90
C ASP A 114 18.36 5.04 3.91
N PRO A 115 17.05 4.81 4.12
CA PRO A 115 16.01 5.24 3.18
C PRO A 115 16.00 6.75 2.95
N SER A 116 16.22 7.53 4.00
CA SER A 116 16.24 9.00 3.97
C SER A 116 17.38 9.55 3.12
N ALA A 117 18.57 8.94 3.24
CA ALA A 117 19.74 9.38 2.49
C ALA A 117 19.78 8.79 1.07
N PHE A 118 19.40 7.53 0.91
CA PHE A 118 19.55 6.79 -0.34
C PHE A 118 18.47 7.13 -1.38
N ARG A 119 17.26 7.53 -0.94
CA ARG A 119 16.20 7.96 -1.87
C ARG A 119 16.62 9.07 -2.82
N ALA A 120 17.60 9.87 -2.44
CA ALA A 120 18.15 10.92 -3.29
C ALA A 120 18.96 10.39 -4.49
N PHE A 121 19.39 9.13 -4.49
CA PHE A 121 20.28 8.53 -5.49
C PHE A 121 19.57 7.68 -6.55
N VAL A 122 18.25 7.57 -6.50
CA VAL A 122 17.46 6.77 -7.44
C VAL A 122 16.72 7.68 -8.45
N PRO A 123 16.12 7.12 -9.52
CA PRO A 123 15.26 7.86 -10.44
C PRO A 123 14.12 8.61 -9.74
N GLU A 124 13.68 9.72 -10.34
CA GLU A 124 12.68 10.65 -9.80
C GLU A 124 11.45 9.98 -9.19
N ALA A 125 10.78 9.15 -9.99
CA ALA A 125 9.56 8.46 -9.58
C ALA A 125 9.78 7.56 -8.35
N THR A 126 10.97 6.97 -8.19
CA THR A 126 11.31 6.16 -7.02
C THR A 126 11.75 7.05 -5.85
N ALA A 127 12.49 8.13 -6.12
CA ALA A 127 12.96 9.07 -5.10
C ALA A 127 11.81 9.75 -4.35
N GLU A 128 10.75 10.11 -5.05
CA GLU A 128 9.59 10.85 -4.52
C GLU A 128 8.57 9.97 -3.80
N SER A 129 8.66 8.64 -3.94
CA SER A 129 7.73 7.71 -3.31
C SER A 129 8.01 7.52 -1.81
N ASP A 130 7.37 8.32 -0.96
CA ASP A 130 7.45 8.17 0.49
C ASP A 130 7.00 6.78 0.95
N GLN A 131 5.93 6.24 0.35
CA GLN A 131 5.41 4.90 0.67
C GLN A 131 6.45 3.79 0.43
N LEU A 132 7.20 3.88 -0.68
CA LEU A 132 8.25 2.92 -0.95
C LEU A 132 9.35 3.00 0.11
N TRP A 133 9.83 4.20 0.41
CA TRP A 133 10.90 4.35 1.37
C TRP A 133 10.46 3.99 2.78
N GLN A 134 9.19 4.22 3.12
CA GLN A 134 8.61 3.77 4.38
C GLN A 134 8.50 2.24 4.43
N THR A 135 8.20 1.60 3.30
CA THR A 135 8.21 0.15 3.18
C THR A 135 9.61 -0.40 3.45
N VAL A 136 10.64 0.18 2.81
CA VAL A 136 12.04 -0.19 3.04
C VAL A 136 12.43 0.05 4.50
N ALA A 137 12.06 1.20 5.07
CA ALA A 137 12.32 1.54 6.46
C ALA A 137 11.71 0.53 7.43
N SER A 138 10.48 0.07 7.17
CA SER A 138 9.78 -0.94 7.97
C SER A 138 10.31 -2.38 7.80
N GLY A 139 11.44 -2.57 7.11
CA GLY A 139 12.06 -3.88 6.87
C GLY A 139 11.57 -4.60 5.61
N GLY A 140 10.78 -3.93 4.77
CA GLY A 140 10.35 -4.47 3.48
C GLY A 140 11.47 -4.47 2.43
N LEU A 141 11.43 -5.46 1.54
CA LEU A 141 12.27 -5.54 0.35
C LEU A 141 11.62 -4.75 -0.79
N ALA A 142 12.34 -3.76 -1.32
CA ALA A 142 12.02 -3.12 -2.58
C ALA A 142 12.82 -3.81 -3.70
N VAL A 143 12.13 -4.45 -4.64
CA VAL A 143 12.74 -5.23 -5.72
C VAL A 143 12.66 -4.46 -7.04
N SER A 144 13.65 -4.61 -7.91
CA SER A 144 13.58 -4.05 -9.27
C SER A 144 12.40 -4.62 -10.07
N PHE A 145 11.81 -3.79 -10.93
CA PHE A 145 10.70 -4.23 -11.79
C PHE A 145 11.15 -5.37 -12.70
N GLU A 146 12.38 -5.33 -13.21
CA GLU A 146 12.95 -6.39 -14.04
C GLU A 146 12.92 -7.74 -13.33
N GLN A 147 13.24 -7.75 -12.03
CA GLN A 147 13.32 -8.98 -11.26
C GLN A 147 11.95 -9.49 -10.80
N SER A 148 10.89 -8.68 -10.84
CA SER A 148 9.54 -9.12 -10.44
C SER A 148 8.65 -9.60 -11.58
N ARG A 149 9.05 -9.39 -12.84
CA ARG A 149 8.23 -9.66 -14.04
C ARG A 149 7.86 -11.12 -14.27
N ASP A 150 8.63 -12.05 -13.72
CA ASP A 150 8.36 -13.49 -13.81
C ASP A 150 7.36 -13.98 -12.75
N GLY A 151 6.91 -13.11 -11.84
CA GLY A 151 5.99 -13.45 -10.77
C GLY A 151 6.63 -14.22 -9.59
N ALA A 152 7.95 -14.44 -9.61
CA ALA A 152 8.66 -15.19 -8.56
C ALA A 152 8.75 -14.43 -7.22
N LEU A 153 8.51 -13.12 -7.24
CA LEU A 153 8.55 -12.25 -6.05
C LEU A 153 7.24 -11.47 -5.90
N PRO A 154 6.09 -12.11 -5.60
CA PRO A 154 4.83 -11.42 -5.42
C PRO A 154 4.89 -10.45 -4.25
N LEU A 155 4.26 -9.28 -4.36
CA LEU A 155 4.19 -8.37 -3.23
C LEU A 155 3.34 -8.91 -2.09
N GLY A 156 3.70 -8.52 -0.88
CA GLY A 156 3.14 -9.06 0.36
C GLY A 156 3.70 -10.43 0.72
N SER A 157 4.32 -11.17 -0.22
CA SER A 157 4.94 -12.46 0.08
C SER A 157 6.16 -12.29 0.98
N VAL A 158 6.39 -13.27 1.84
CA VAL A 158 7.63 -13.42 2.61
C VAL A 158 8.49 -14.45 1.90
N VAL A 159 9.72 -14.06 1.56
CA VAL A 159 10.65 -14.90 0.80
C VAL A 159 11.93 -15.12 1.59
N GLN A 160 12.55 -16.28 1.36
CA GLN A 160 13.90 -16.56 1.86
C GLN A 160 14.89 -15.58 1.22
N ALA A 161 15.71 -14.94 2.05
CA ALA A 161 16.71 -13.99 1.62
C ALA A 161 17.96 -14.05 2.51
N GLY A 162 19.10 -13.61 1.99
CA GLY A 162 20.33 -13.44 2.78
C GLY A 162 21.49 -14.30 2.29
N ARG A 163 22.58 -14.29 3.07
CA ARG A 163 23.77 -15.08 2.76
C ARG A 163 23.50 -16.56 3.03
N SER A 164 24.17 -17.45 2.29
CA SER A 164 24.09 -18.89 2.56
C SER A 164 24.47 -19.27 3.99
N SER A 165 25.39 -18.51 4.61
CA SER A 165 25.81 -18.68 6.01
C SER A 165 24.89 -18.03 7.05
N ALA A 166 23.90 -17.24 6.60
CA ALA A 166 22.96 -16.52 7.46
C ALA A 166 21.62 -16.36 6.71
N PRO A 167 20.88 -17.47 6.53
CA PRO A 167 19.58 -17.42 5.87
C PRO A 167 18.57 -16.66 6.74
N GLY A 168 17.75 -15.84 6.10
CA GLY A 168 16.69 -15.08 6.74
C GLY A 168 15.48 -14.96 5.84
N GLN A 169 14.53 -14.14 6.25
CA GLN A 169 13.31 -13.90 5.49
C GLN A 169 13.03 -12.41 5.38
N VAL A 170 12.41 -12.01 4.28
CA VAL A 170 12.02 -10.62 4.06
C VAL A 170 10.72 -10.55 3.29
N ARG A 171 9.85 -9.59 3.65
CA ARG A 171 8.60 -9.34 2.92
C ARG A 171 8.89 -8.52 1.67
N VAL A 172 8.45 -8.99 0.50
CA VAL A 172 8.46 -8.21 -0.74
C VAL A 172 7.42 -7.10 -0.59
N GLY A 173 7.88 -5.87 -0.38
CA GLY A 173 7.02 -4.76 0.01
C GLY A 173 6.74 -3.77 -1.12
N ALA A 174 7.68 -3.62 -2.06
CA ALA A 174 7.54 -2.69 -3.17
C ALA A 174 8.31 -3.15 -4.41
N TYR A 175 7.92 -2.64 -5.57
CA TYR A 175 8.74 -2.69 -6.78
C TYR A 175 9.23 -1.29 -7.14
N ALA A 176 10.48 -1.18 -7.59
CA ALA A 176 11.05 0.10 -7.98
C ALA A 176 12.20 0.01 -8.96
N THR A 177 12.33 1.05 -9.79
CA THR A 177 13.52 1.20 -10.62
C THR A 177 14.63 1.81 -9.78
N MET A 178 15.70 1.05 -9.49
CA MET A 178 16.80 1.57 -8.67
C MET A 178 17.74 2.49 -9.46
N GLY A 179 17.76 2.39 -10.79
CA GLY A 179 18.60 3.22 -11.66
C GLY A 179 20.11 3.01 -11.46
N ILE A 180 20.49 1.90 -10.84
CA ILE A 180 21.87 1.48 -10.59
C ILE A 180 22.00 0.06 -11.15
N GLY A 181 22.78 -0.11 -12.22
CA GLY A 181 22.71 -1.24 -13.16
C GLY A 181 22.99 -2.65 -12.62
N ASP A 182 23.44 -2.78 -11.37
CA ASP A 182 23.72 -4.08 -10.73
C ASP A 182 22.96 -4.27 -9.40
N ILE A 183 22.04 -3.37 -9.08
CA ILE A 183 21.25 -3.42 -7.83
C ILE A 183 19.85 -3.90 -8.14
N ASP A 184 19.60 -5.14 -7.73
CA ASP A 184 18.36 -5.86 -7.99
C ASP A 184 17.31 -5.60 -6.91
N ALA A 185 17.75 -5.28 -5.69
CA ALA A 185 16.85 -5.02 -4.56
C ALA A 185 17.49 -4.15 -3.47
N VAL A 186 16.64 -3.55 -2.65
CA VAL A 186 17.00 -2.64 -1.55
C VAL A 186 16.18 -2.98 -0.29
N VAL A 187 16.83 -2.95 0.87
CA VAL A 187 16.22 -3.07 2.22
C VAL A 187 16.80 -1.99 3.14
N SER A 188 16.22 -1.80 4.33
CA SER A 188 16.87 -0.99 5.36
C SER A 188 18.21 -1.59 5.78
N ARG A 189 19.12 -0.77 6.31
CA ARG A 189 20.38 -1.27 6.89
C ARG A 189 20.14 -2.31 7.97
N GLU A 190 19.19 -2.07 8.87
CA GLU A 190 18.82 -3.03 9.92
C GLU A 190 18.44 -4.40 9.34
N GLN A 191 17.53 -4.41 8.34
CA GLN A 191 17.13 -5.64 7.67
C GLN A 191 18.30 -6.28 6.91
N ALA A 192 19.19 -5.51 6.29
CA ALA A 192 20.38 -6.05 5.64
C ALA A 192 21.29 -6.79 6.63
N ARG A 193 21.46 -6.27 7.85
CA ARG A 193 22.27 -6.90 8.90
C ARG A 193 21.60 -8.20 9.37
N ALA A 194 20.28 -8.22 9.50
CA ALA A 194 19.51 -9.44 9.79
C ALA A 194 19.66 -10.51 8.68
N LEU A 195 19.85 -10.09 7.42
CA LEU A 195 20.12 -10.96 6.27
C LEU A 195 21.62 -11.32 6.10
N GLY A 196 22.46 -10.93 7.06
CA GLY A 196 23.89 -11.26 7.10
C GLY A 196 24.80 -10.37 6.23
N LEU A 197 24.33 -9.19 5.79
CA LEU A 197 25.17 -8.27 5.03
C LEU A 197 26.23 -7.59 5.92
N PRO A 198 27.43 -7.30 5.37
CA PRO A 198 28.45 -6.59 6.12
C PRO A 198 28.03 -5.13 6.37
N ASP A 199 28.37 -4.59 7.54
CA ASP A 199 28.10 -3.19 7.91
C ASP A 199 28.91 -2.26 7.03
N GLY A 200 28.28 -1.35 6.30
CA GLY A 200 28.92 -0.17 5.72
C GLY A 200 30.12 -0.50 4.83
N ASN A 201 30.03 -1.63 4.11
CA ASN A 201 31.08 -2.10 3.22
C ASN A 201 31.01 -1.49 1.83
N GLY A 202 30.01 -0.64 1.55
CA GLY A 202 29.85 0.00 0.25
C GLY A 202 29.52 1.49 0.33
N LEU A 203 29.71 2.17 -0.80
CA LEU A 203 29.36 3.58 -0.99
C LEU A 203 28.63 3.76 -2.32
N VAL A 204 27.61 4.62 -2.34
CA VAL A 204 27.07 5.18 -3.58
C VAL A 204 27.48 6.64 -3.67
N ILE A 205 28.09 7.02 -4.80
CA ILE A 205 28.75 8.31 -4.95
C ILE A 205 28.21 9.05 -6.16
N SER A 206 27.82 10.32 -5.94
CA SER A 206 27.49 11.28 -6.98
C SER A 206 28.69 12.20 -7.23
N ALA A 207 29.16 12.26 -8.48
CA ALA A 207 30.29 13.05 -8.91
C ALA A 207 30.10 13.60 -10.33
N PRO A 208 29.09 14.48 -10.55
CA PRO A 208 28.65 14.89 -11.89
C PRO A 208 29.70 15.67 -12.68
N LYS A 209 30.63 16.34 -12.00
CA LYS A 209 31.67 17.17 -12.62
C LYS A 209 33.05 16.49 -12.63
N ALA A 210 33.13 15.24 -12.21
CA ALA A 210 34.39 14.53 -12.09
C ALA A 210 34.67 13.67 -13.32
N ASP A 211 35.95 13.52 -13.66
CA ASP A 211 36.43 12.39 -14.44
C ASP A 211 36.31 11.11 -13.58
N HIS A 212 35.37 10.24 -13.92
CA HIS A 212 35.02 9.07 -13.09
C HIS A 212 36.16 8.05 -13.03
N ALA A 213 36.97 7.91 -14.08
CA ALA A 213 38.12 7.01 -14.10
C ALA A 213 39.22 7.52 -13.16
N LYS A 214 39.54 8.82 -13.20
CA LYS A 214 40.49 9.44 -12.26
C LYS A 214 39.97 9.45 -10.83
N LEU A 215 38.66 9.65 -10.63
CA LEU A 215 38.05 9.57 -9.31
C LEU A 215 38.10 8.13 -8.75
N ALA A 216 37.82 7.11 -9.56
CA ALA A 216 37.93 5.71 -9.17
C ALA A 216 39.36 5.35 -8.71
N LYS A 217 40.40 5.77 -9.45
CA LYS A 217 41.81 5.59 -9.04
C LYS A 217 42.14 6.28 -7.72
N ARG A 218 41.60 7.48 -7.47
CA ARG A 218 41.79 8.19 -6.19
C ARG A 218 41.06 7.49 -5.04
N LEU A 219 39.84 7.00 -5.28
CA LEU A 219 39.10 6.21 -4.30
C LEU A 219 39.84 4.93 -3.91
N GLN A 220 40.42 4.22 -4.88
CA GLN A 220 41.22 3.01 -4.63
C GLN A 220 42.45 3.27 -3.74
N LYS A 221 43.02 4.47 -3.76
CA LYS A 221 44.14 4.86 -2.86
C LYS A 221 43.68 5.17 -1.44
N VAL A 222 42.42 5.56 -1.26
CA VAL A 222 41.86 6.00 0.02
C VAL A 222 41.18 4.86 0.78
N LEU A 223 40.57 3.94 0.03
CA LEU A 223 39.79 2.82 0.53
C LEU A 223 40.68 1.59 0.81
N PRO A 224 40.23 0.67 1.69
CA PRO A 224 40.97 -0.56 1.96
C PRO A 224 41.22 -1.40 0.71
N ARG A 225 42.32 -2.15 0.71
CA ARG A 225 42.62 -3.15 -0.33
C ARG A 225 41.46 -4.16 -0.42
N GLY A 226 41.16 -4.61 -1.64
CA GLY A 226 40.03 -5.51 -1.92
C GLY A 226 38.69 -4.80 -2.17
N THR A 227 38.61 -3.48 -1.96
CA THR A 227 37.42 -2.70 -2.34
C THR A 227 37.35 -2.52 -3.85
N LYS A 228 36.21 -2.84 -4.45
CA LYS A 228 35.92 -2.65 -5.87
C LYS A 228 35.21 -1.31 -6.08
N VAL A 229 35.55 -0.62 -7.17
CA VAL A 229 34.90 0.62 -7.60
C VAL A 229 34.38 0.43 -9.01
N ALA A 230 33.06 0.46 -9.18
CA ALA A 230 32.37 0.35 -10.45
C ALA A 230 31.86 1.73 -10.88
N THR A 231 32.11 2.10 -12.12
CA THR A 231 31.46 3.25 -12.76
C THR A 231 30.06 2.87 -13.18
N LEU A 232 29.08 3.65 -12.75
CA LEU A 232 27.68 3.46 -13.11
C LEU A 232 27.43 4.21 -14.41
N THR A 233 26.95 3.50 -15.41
CA THR A 233 26.43 4.14 -16.62
C THR A 233 25.17 4.91 -16.25
N PRO A 234 25.10 6.24 -16.50
CA PRO A 234 23.87 6.97 -16.26
C PRO A 234 22.73 6.34 -17.08
N PRO A 235 21.50 6.27 -16.54
CA PRO A 235 20.38 5.83 -17.35
C PRO A 235 20.29 6.70 -18.61
N PRO A 236 19.98 6.13 -19.79
CA PRO A 236 19.90 6.90 -21.01
C PRO A 236 18.96 8.09 -20.80
N LYS A 237 19.38 9.30 -21.19
CA LYS A 237 18.51 10.48 -21.22
C LYS A 237 17.37 10.22 -22.20
N LYS A 238 16.24 9.69 -21.74
CA LYS A 238 15.05 9.60 -22.57
C LYS A 238 14.38 10.98 -22.63
N ARG A 239 14.68 11.65 -23.75
CA ARG A 239 13.77 12.36 -24.67
C ARG A 239 12.30 12.36 -24.24
N ALA A 240 11.67 13.54 -24.35
CA ALA A 240 10.28 13.84 -24.02
C ALA A 240 9.31 12.69 -24.34
N ALA A 241 8.39 12.46 -23.41
CA ALA A 241 7.34 11.45 -23.49
C ALA A 241 6.62 11.48 -24.85
N GLN A 242 6.48 10.31 -25.47
CA GLN A 242 5.47 10.05 -26.49
C GLN A 242 4.36 9.18 -25.89
N PRO A 243 3.10 9.37 -26.33
CA PRO A 243 1.94 8.75 -25.68
C PRO A 243 1.74 7.28 -26.09
N GLY A 244 1.44 6.45 -25.09
CA GLY A 244 0.51 5.32 -25.15
C GLY A 244 0.95 4.03 -25.86
N ARG A 245 1.19 2.97 -25.07
CA ARG A 245 0.63 1.61 -25.30
C ARG A 245 0.66 0.79 -23.99
N PRO A 246 -0.28 -0.17 -23.82
CA PRO A 246 -0.83 -0.56 -22.52
C PRO A 246 0.08 -1.54 -21.76
N GLY A 247 0.38 -1.20 -20.50
CA GLY A 247 1.05 -2.09 -19.56
C GLY A 247 0.06 -2.97 -18.80
N ARG A 248 0.44 -4.22 -18.57
CA ARG A 248 -0.23 -5.19 -17.67
C ARG A 248 0.87 -5.90 -16.83
N PRO A 249 0.58 -6.43 -15.63
CA PRO A 249 0.34 -5.66 -14.40
C PRO A 249 1.28 -6.07 -13.24
N GLY A 250 1.65 -5.11 -12.38
CA GLY A 250 2.37 -5.34 -11.11
C GLY A 250 2.33 -4.07 -10.25
N LEU A 251 1.40 -4.05 -9.29
CA LEU A 251 0.86 -2.90 -8.52
C LEU A 251 0.30 -1.73 -9.33
N PRO A 252 -0.82 -1.12 -8.89
CA PRO A 252 -1.20 0.20 -9.37
C PRO A 252 -0.07 1.18 -9.04
N GLN A 253 0.47 1.88 -10.05
CA GLN A 253 1.11 3.17 -9.80
C GLN A 253 0.02 4.09 -9.24
N VAL A 254 -0.09 4.25 -7.92
CA VAL A 254 -1.14 5.08 -7.31
C VAL A 254 -0.92 6.53 -7.75
N THR A 255 -1.80 7.03 -8.61
CA THR A 255 -1.80 8.42 -9.08
C THR A 255 -2.94 9.22 -8.46
N GLY A 256 -2.66 10.43 -7.98
CA GLY A 256 -3.66 11.24 -7.27
C GLY A 256 -3.65 11.01 -5.76
N ARG A 257 -4.45 11.80 -5.03
CA ARG A 257 -4.60 11.77 -3.58
C ARG A 257 -6.05 12.13 -3.22
N PRO A 258 -6.65 11.51 -2.20
CA PRO A 258 -7.95 11.93 -1.69
C PRO A 258 -7.95 13.40 -1.23
N ASP A 259 -9.06 14.10 -1.47
CA ASP A 259 -9.23 15.49 -1.06
C ASP A 259 -9.45 15.59 0.45
N GLY A 260 -8.67 16.45 1.12
CA GLY A 260 -8.80 16.65 2.56
C GLY A 260 -8.13 15.57 3.42
N ALA A 261 -7.37 14.64 2.81
CA ALA A 261 -6.52 13.72 3.56
C ALA A 261 -5.34 14.46 4.21
N ALA A 262 -5.40 14.62 5.54
CA ALA A 262 -4.38 15.27 6.34
C ALA A 262 -3.73 14.28 7.33
N GLY A 263 -2.44 14.50 7.63
CA GLY A 263 -1.66 13.63 8.51
C GLY A 263 -1.13 12.36 7.84
N GLU A 264 -0.39 11.58 8.62
CA GLU A 264 0.28 10.34 8.15
C GLU A 264 -0.59 9.09 8.30
N ARG A 265 -1.73 9.20 8.98
CA ARG A 265 -2.64 8.09 9.27
C ARG A 265 -4.03 8.41 8.79
N THR A 266 -4.69 7.40 8.22
CA THR A 266 -6.12 7.45 7.95
C THR A 266 -6.91 7.35 9.25
N PRO A 267 -7.76 8.34 9.59
CA PRO A 267 -8.73 8.19 10.67
C PRO A 267 -9.71 7.07 10.34
N ILE A 268 -10.00 6.18 11.30
CA ILE A 268 -11.01 5.12 11.16
C ILE A 268 -12.17 5.43 12.11
N THR A 269 -13.37 5.60 11.56
CA THR A 269 -14.61 5.69 12.33
C THR A 269 -15.32 4.35 12.32
N GLY A 270 -15.87 3.92 13.45
CA GLY A 270 -16.50 2.60 13.55
C GLY A 270 -15.49 1.45 13.53
N ASN A 271 -14.53 1.42 14.46
CA ASN A 271 -13.39 0.49 14.45
C ASN A 271 -13.70 -0.98 14.79
N ARG A 272 -14.97 -1.38 14.77
CA ARG A 272 -15.38 -2.79 14.88
C ARG A 272 -15.58 -3.33 13.47
N MET A 273 -15.11 -4.54 13.20
CA MET A 273 -15.32 -5.19 11.90
C MET A 273 -15.02 -6.68 11.99
N THR A 274 -15.51 -7.45 11.02
CA THR A 274 -15.14 -8.86 10.88
C THR A 274 -13.64 -9.00 10.58
N PRO A 275 -13.01 -10.15 10.89
CA PRO A 275 -11.59 -10.37 10.58
C PRO A 275 -11.28 -10.24 9.07
N THR A 276 -12.20 -10.65 8.21
CA THR A 276 -12.10 -10.49 6.76
C THR A 276 -12.08 -9.01 6.37
N MET A 277 -13.03 -8.22 6.87
CA MET A 277 -13.07 -6.78 6.59
C MET A 277 -11.84 -6.06 7.19
N ARG A 278 -11.35 -6.50 8.36
CA ARG A 278 -10.10 -5.99 8.93
C ARG A 278 -8.91 -6.19 7.97
N THR A 279 -8.83 -7.37 7.35
CA THR A 279 -7.78 -7.68 6.37
C THR A 279 -7.86 -6.75 5.17
N VAL A 280 -9.06 -6.56 4.62
CA VAL A 280 -9.31 -5.64 3.50
C VAL A 280 -8.96 -4.21 3.87
N LEU A 281 -9.39 -3.74 5.04
CA LEU A 281 -9.10 -2.40 5.53
C LEU A 281 -7.59 -2.17 5.66
N LEU A 282 -6.87 -3.08 6.33
CA LEU A 282 -5.44 -2.91 6.56
C LEU A 282 -4.67 -2.92 5.24
N GLU A 283 -5.07 -3.76 4.29
CA GLU A 283 -4.43 -3.82 2.99
C GLU A 283 -4.69 -2.57 2.16
N ILE A 284 -5.94 -2.14 2.02
CA ILE A 284 -6.27 -0.95 1.22
C ILE A 284 -5.73 0.32 1.89
N ALA A 285 -5.86 0.47 3.21
CA ALA A 285 -5.31 1.61 3.93
C ALA A 285 -3.78 1.65 3.85
N GLY A 286 -3.10 0.50 3.88
CA GLY A 286 -1.65 0.43 3.72
C GLY A 286 -1.16 0.71 2.29
N MET A 287 -1.99 0.41 1.29
CA MET A 287 -1.63 0.58 -0.12
C MET A 287 -2.02 1.95 -0.69
N PHE A 288 -3.14 2.50 -0.25
CA PHE A 288 -3.79 3.69 -0.84
C PHE A 288 -4.01 4.81 0.18
N GLY A 289 -3.66 4.62 1.45
CA GLY A 289 -3.75 5.68 2.44
C GLY A 289 -2.69 6.79 2.24
N PRO A 290 -2.86 7.94 2.91
CA PRO A 290 -3.94 8.24 3.85
C PRO A 290 -5.24 8.66 3.14
N PHE A 291 -6.37 8.21 3.68
CA PHE A 291 -7.70 8.73 3.32
C PHE A 291 -8.12 9.81 4.33
N PRO A 292 -9.05 10.72 3.98
CA PRO A 292 -9.58 11.71 4.92
C PRO A 292 -10.28 11.04 6.10
N VAL A 293 -10.99 9.94 5.84
CA VAL A 293 -11.51 8.99 6.84
C VAL A 293 -11.84 7.67 6.15
N ILE A 294 -11.74 6.56 6.88
CA ILE A 294 -12.39 5.29 6.52
C ILE A 294 -13.54 5.05 7.49
N GLY A 295 -14.76 4.99 6.97
CA GLY A 295 -15.97 4.75 7.76
C GLY A 295 -16.38 3.28 7.72
N CYS A 296 -16.26 2.57 8.84
CA CYS A 296 -16.61 1.15 8.95
C CYS A 296 -17.89 0.96 9.76
N TYR A 297 -17.83 0.30 10.92
CA TYR A 297 -19.03 -0.12 11.65
C TYR A 297 -19.88 1.03 12.18
N ARG A 298 -21.17 0.95 11.92
CA ARG A 298 -22.20 1.86 12.47
C ARG A 298 -23.51 1.10 12.66
N SER A 299 -24.07 1.19 13.86
CA SER A 299 -25.34 0.54 14.22
C SER A 299 -26.58 1.42 13.98
N THR A 300 -26.38 2.67 13.53
CA THR A 300 -27.44 3.65 13.26
C THR A 300 -27.19 4.33 11.92
N GLY A 301 -28.27 4.77 11.24
CA GLY A 301 -28.24 5.52 9.98
C GLY A 301 -28.17 4.67 8.70
N ASP A 302 -27.26 3.69 8.64
CA ASP A 302 -27.10 2.77 7.49
C ASP A 302 -26.61 1.39 7.99
N PRO A 303 -27.49 0.61 8.64
CA PRO A 303 -27.13 -0.60 9.38
C PRO A 303 -26.97 -1.86 8.50
N GLN A 304 -26.77 -1.71 7.19
CA GLN A 304 -26.59 -2.83 6.26
C GLN A 304 -25.27 -3.58 6.56
N ASP A 305 -24.41 -3.79 5.57
CA ASP A 305 -23.14 -4.47 5.80
C ASP A 305 -22.22 -3.71 6.78
N HIS A 306 -22.43 -2.40 6.98
CA HIS A 306 -21.78 -1.64 8.05
C HIS A 306 -22.24 -2.04 9.46
N GLY A 307 -23.53 -2.36 9.65
CA GLY A 307 -24.09 -2.78 10.94
C GLY A 307 -23.55 -4.14 11.40
N ASP A 308 -23.19 -4.98 10.42
CA ASP A 308 -22.57 -6.29 10.64
C ASP A 308 -21.03 -6.23 10.70
N GLY A 309 -20.43 -5.05 10.56
CA GLY A 309 -18.97 -4.89 10.51
C GLY A 309 -18.31 -5.50 9.27
N ARG A 310 -19.06 -5.66 8.18
CA ARG A 310 -18.61 -6.25 6.91
C ARG A 310 -18.33 -5.21 5.82
N ALA A 311 -18.59 -3.93 6.07
CA ALA A 311 -18.31 -2.87 5.10
C ALA A 311 -17.45 -1.74 5.67
N CYS A 312 -16.67 -1.14 4.78
CA CYS A 312 -16.01 0.13 5.01
C CYS A 312 -16.08 1.04 3.76
N ASP A 313 -16.24 2.34 4.02
CA ASP A 313 -16.23 3.43 3.06
C ASP A 313 -14.85 4.09 3.07
N PHE A 314 -14.13 4.01 1.95
CA PHE A 314 -12.82 4.65 1.75
C PHE A 314 -13.04 6.01 1.09
N MET A 315 -13.03 7.07 1.89
CA MET A 315 -13.42 8.41 1.42
C MET A 315 -12.38 9.01 0.47
N GLU A 316 -12.83 9.56 -0.65
CA GLU A 316 -12.03 10.32 -1.61
C GLU A 316 -12.18 11.83 -1.45
N SER A 317 -13.19 12.28 -0.69
CA SER A 317 -13.37 13.68 -0.30
C SER A 317 -14.07 13.79 1.06
N THR A 318 -14.23 15.01 1.59
CA THR A 318 -14.93 15.26 2.85
C THR A 318 -16.23 16.04 2.65
N GLY A 319 -17.22 15.76 3.50
CA GLY A 319 -18.46 16.54 3.59
C GLY A 319 -19.41 16.37 2.41
N GLY A 320 -19.43 15.20 1.76
CA GLY A 320 -20.38 14.92 0.66
C GLY A 320 -20.07 15.65 -0.65
N ARG A 321 -18.84 16.12 -0.83
CA ARG A 321 -18.44 16.92 -1.99
C ARG A 321 -17.92 16.04 -3.12
N MET A 322 -18.11 16.46 -4.36
CA MET A 322 -17.47 15.79 -5.49
C MET A 322 -15.94 15.85 -5.34
N PRO A 323 -15.23 14.71 -5.39
CA PRO A 323 -13.78 14.72 -5.32
C PRO A 323 -13.18 15.37 -6.56
N SER A 324 -12.00 15.97 -6.40
CA SER A 324 -11.17 16.49 -7.48
C SER A 324 -10.86 15.38 -8.50
N ALA A 325 -10.46 15.76 -9.71
CA ALA A 325 -10.03 14.78 -10.71
C ALA A 325 -8.86 13.90 -10.21
N GLY A 326 -8.03 14.41 -9.28
CA GLY A 326 -6.96 13.65 -8.64
C GLY A 326 -7.49 12.58 -7.70
N ALA A 327 -8.40 12.95 -6.80
CA ALA A 327 -9.05 12.02 -5.88
C ALA A 327 -9.92 10.99 -6.61
N GLN A 328 -10.63 11.39 -7.66
CA GLN A 328 -11.40 10.45 -8.48
C GLN A 328 -10.51 9.39 -9.14
N ARG A 329 -9.32 9.76 -9.65
CA ARG A 329 -8.35 8.80 -10.16
C ARG A 329 -7.83 7.88 -9.06
N HIS A 330 -7.62 8.41 -7.85
CA HIS A 330 -7.23 7.62 -6.69
C HIS A 330 -8.29 6.55 -6.37
N GLY A 331 -9.56 6.94 -6.24
CA GLY A 331 -10.68 6.03 -6.04
C GLY A 331 -10.85 4.99 -7.15
N ASP A 332 -10.64 5.37 -8.42
CA ASP A 332 -10.64 4.41 -9.55
C ASP A 332 -9.61 3.28 -9.36
N GLN A 333 -8.45 3.60 -8.76
CA GLN A 333 -7.39 2.63 -8.52
C GLN A 333 -7.69 1.72 -7.33
N VAL A 334 -8.27 2.28 -6.26
CA VAL A 334 -8.76 1.53 -5.10
C VAL A 334 -9.83 0.54 -5.53
N ALA A 335 -10.88 1.00 -6.24
CA ALA A 335 -11.98 0.18 -6.72
C ALA A 335 -11.48 -0.92 -7.67
N ARG A 336 -10.61 -0.60 -8.63
CA ARG A 336 -10.01 -1.58 -9.54
C ARG A 336 -9.18 -2.63 -8.81
N TYR A 337 -8.42 -2.23 -7.79
CA TYR A 337 -7.63 -3.16 -6.98
C TYR A 337 -8.52 -4.09 -6.16
N ALA A 338 -9.55 -3.55 -5.51
CA ALA A 338 -10.53 -4.31 -4.75
C ALA A 338 -11.21 -5.38 -5.61
N VAL A 339 -11.69 -5.00 -6.80
CA VAL A 339 -12.28 -5.92 -7.78
C VAL A 339 -11.29 -7.00 -8.22
N ALA A 340 -10.06 -6.62 -8.58
CA ALA A 340 -9.04 -7.56 -9.06
C ALA A 340 -8.61 -8.58 -7.99
N ASN A 341 -8.72 -8.23 -6.70
CA ASN A 341 -8.32 -9.06 -5.57
C ASN A 341 -9.50 -9.66 -4.80
N ALA A 342 -10.73 -9.48 -5.29
CA ALA A 342 -11.94 -9.75 -4.51
C ALA A 342 -12.01 -11.17 -3.95
N ARG A 343 -11.61 -12.18 -4.76
CA ARG A 343 -11.56 -13.58 -4.31
C ARG A 343 -10.57 -13.81 -3.16
N ARG A 344 -9.38 -13.22 -3.24
CA ARG A 344 -8.33 -13.37 -2.21
C ARG A 344 -8.71 -12.66 -0.92
N LEU A 345 -9.38 -11.52 -1.06
CA LEU A 345 -9.73 -10.63 0.03
C LEU A 345 -11.11 -10.92 0.64
N GLY A 346 -11.85 -11.90 0.11
CA GLY A 346 -13.21 -12.21 0.56
C GLY A 346 -14.21 -11.07 0.28
N ILE A 347 -13.96 -10.24 -0.73
CA ILE A 347 -14.86 -9.12 -1.08
C ILE A 347 -16.10 -9.67 -1.81
N SER A 348 -17.27 -9.32 -1.30
CA SER A 348 -18.58 -9.63 -1.87
C SER A 348 -18.91 -8.66 -3.02
N TYR A 349 -18.80 -7.35 -2.75
CA TYR A 349 -19.08 -6.31 -3.73
C TYR A 349 -18.33 -5.00 -3.46
N VAL A 350 -18.23 -4.19 -4.51
CA VAL A 350 -17.62 -2.85 -4.50
C VAL A 350 -18.60 -1.87 -5.15
N ILE A 351 -18.79 -0.70 -4.54
CA ILE A 351 -19.57 0.40 -5.12
C ILE A 351 -18.66 1.61 -5.32
N TRP A 352 -18.69 2.19 -6.52
CA TRP A 352 -17.94 3.39 -6.87
C TRP A 352 -18.60 4.13 -8.04
N LYS A 353 -18.69 5.46 -7.97
CA LYS A 353 -19.25 6.32 -9.03
C LYS A 353 -20.60 5.81 -9.55
N GLN A 354 -21.53 5.54 -8.64
CA GLN A 354 -22.89 5.07 -8.93
C GLN A 354 -22.96 3.75 -9.71
N GLN A 355 -21.92 2.93 -9.57
CA GLN A 355 -21.86 1.60 -10.15
C GLN A 355 -21.56 0.58 -9.07
N ILE A 356 -22.10 -0.62 -9.21
CA ILE A 356 -21.84 -1.75 -8.34
C ILE A 356 -21.19 -2.89 -9.11
N TRP A 357 -20.11 -3.44 -8.56
CA TRP A 357 -19.49 -4.69 -8.99
C TRP A 357 -19.73 -5.76 -7.93
N ASN A 358 -20.17 -6.95 -8.33
CA ASN A 358 -20.42 -8.08 -7.44
C ASN A 358 -19.59 -9.30 -7.85
N VAL A 359 -19.05 -10.05 -6.87
CA VAL A 359 -18.24 -11.25 -7.11
C VAL A 359 -18.99 -12.36 -7.86
N ARG A 360 -20.30 -12.47 -7.63
CA ARG A 360 -21.19 -13.43 -8.32
C ARG A 360 -21.59 -12.96 -9.73
N GLY A 361 -21.45 -11.67 -10.00
CA GLY A 361 -22.02 -11.00 -11.16
C GLY A 361 -21.05 -10.69 -12.31
N GLY A 362 -19.75 -10.84 -12.09
CA GLY A 362 -18.70 -10.75 -13.10
C GLY A 362 -18.37 -9.36 -13.68
N GLY A 363 -19.15 -8.31 -13.40
CA GLY A 363 -18.94 -6.98 -13.98
C GLY A 363 -19.67 -5.83 -13.26
N TRP A 364 -19.34 -4.60 -13.64
CA TRP A 364 -19.96 -3.37 -13.14
C TRP A 364 -21.36 -3.16 -13.72
N ARG A 365 -22.30 -2.69 -12.90
CA ARG A 365 -23.68 -2.38 -13.28
C ARG A 365 -24.05 -1.00 -12.76
N PRO A 366 -24.82 -0.20 -13.51
CA PRO A 366 -25.32 1.07 -13.01
C PRO A 366 -26.27 0.84 -11.83
N MET A 367 -26.24 1.78 -10.88
CA MET A 367 -27.22 1.88 -9.81
C MET A 367 -28.24 2.97 -10.14
N GLU A 368 -29.41 2.90 -9.50
CA GLU A 368 -30.36 4.00 -9.51
C GLU A 368 -29.76 5.28 -8.90
N ASP A 369 -30.30 6.44 -9.28
CA ASP A 369 -29.97 7.69 -8.62
C ASP A 369 -30.67 7.78 -7.27
N ARG A 370 -29.86 7.86 -6.21
CA ARG A 370 -30.29 7.94 -4.81
C ARG A 370 -30.26 9.37 -4.26
N GLY A 371 -30.11 10.37 -5.14
CA GLY A 371 -30.39 11.77 -4.85
C GLY A 371 -29.26 12.57 -4.19
N SER A 372 -28.06 11.99 -4.00
CA SER A 372 -26.89 12.76 -3.54
C SER A 372 -25.55 12.13 -3.95
N ILE A 373 -24.49 12.94 -3.92
CA ILE A 373 -23.10 12.50 -4.19
C ILE A 373 -22.72 11.30 -3.32
N THR A 374 -22.99 11.39 -2.02
CA THR A 374 -22.65 10.33 -1.06
C THR A 374 -23.51 9.08 -1.27
N GLN A 375 -24.83 9.21 -1.42
CA GLN A 375 -25.69 8.04 -1.66
C GLN A 375 -25.39 7.33 -2.98
N ASN A 376 -24.90 8.08 -3.97
CA ASN A 376 -24.44 7.54 -5.24
C ASN A 376 -22.95 7.16 -5.25
N HIS A 377 -22.26 7.23 -4.11
CA HIS A 377 -20.88 6.76 -3.94
C HIS A 377 -19.88 7.44 -4.90
N TYR A 378 -20.08 8.74 -5.16
CA TYR A 378 -19.13 9.54 -5.95
C TYR A 378 -17.96 10.05 -5.11
N ASP A 379 -18.12 10.12 -3.78
CA ASP A 379 -17.15 10.66 -2.83
C ASP A 379 -16.40 9.59 -2.02
N HIS A 380 -16.73 8.30 -2.18
CA HIS A 380 -16.04 7.20 -1.51
C HIS A 380 -16.16 5.88 -2.26
N VAL A 381 -15.14 5.02 -2.13
CA VAL A 381 -15.22 3.63 -2.56
C VAL A 381 -15.79 2.79 -1.41
N HIS A 382 -16.96 2.21 -1.60
CA HIS A 382 -17.56 1.31 -0.61
C HIS A 382 -17.19 -0.14 -0.94
N ILE A 383 -16.76 -0.89 0.07
CA ILE A 383 -16.37 -2.29 -0.07
C ILE A 383 -17.05 -3.11 1.02
N SER A 384 -17.72 -4.18 0.60
CA SER A 384 -18.32 -5.16 1.50
C SER A 384 -17.70 -6.55 1.30
N VAL A 385 -17.51 -7.28 2.40
CA VAL A 385 -17.00 -8.65 2.41
C VAL A 385 -18.11 -9.70 2.53
N LEU A 386 -17.79 -10.92 2.10
CA LEU A 386 -18.66 -12.08 2.23
C LEU A 386 -19.05 -12.30 3.70
N ARG A 387 -20.27 -12.83 3.89
CA ARG A 387 -20.75 -13.30 5.19
C ARG A 387 -19.97 -14.54 5.64
#